data_AF-A0A6C0FEB0-F1
#
_entry.id   AF-A0A6C0FEB0-F1
#
_cell.length_a   1.000
_cell.length_b   1.000
_cell.length_c   1.000
_cell.angle_alpha   90.00
_cell.angle_beta   90.00
_cell.angle_gamma   90.00
#
_symmetry.space_group_name_H-M   'P 1'
#
loop_
_entity.id
_entity.type
_entity.pdbx_description
1 polymer ?
#
loop_
_entity_poly.entity_id
_entity_poly.type
_entity_poly.pdbx_seq_one_letter_code
_entity_poly.pdbx_strand_id
1 'polypeptide(L)'
;MEIDCQCEFGYELQLVIPYAYYLYKNNLLKQTASTFFTKELYYFSNNHEEKYSKRECIEPNNVPNKYPHVTELNYDEYLPPPYKDNFKNDYFIFDKPIMIIHNKYNEEWLGPPINFIDKDTLEQIFSTFHSKYQIIYIRPQSNHIVSDGCEIFDLKEKELFSVYGILDGNELYKEVKDKYNISNFNHFQLLLHSNCDHFISVQGGNSVLASYFGGTNIIFAREGHELECNSYNGHYKKYSNCNVMHSNNYAEFIELIKSNY
;
A
#
# COMPACT_ATOMS: atom_id res chain seq x y z
N MET A 1 -1.73 -21.60 -16.56
CA MET A 1 -0.61 -20.66 -16.64
C MET A 1 0.08 -20.57 -15.30
N GLU A 2 1.38 -20.35 -15.34
CA GLU A 2 2.23 -20.15 -14.18
C GLU A 2 2.68 -18.69 -14.22
N ILE A 3 2.64 -18.02 -13.06
CA ILE A 3 3.09 -16.64 -12.90
C ILE A 3 4.35 -16.66 -12.04
N ASP A 4 5.41 -16.02 -12.50
CA ASP A 4 6.68 -15.89 -11.77
C ASP A 4 7.07 -14.40 -11.76
N CYS A 5 7.15 -13.81 -10.58
CA CYS A 5 7.26 -12.37 -10.38
C CYS A 5 8.44 -12.02 -9.47
N GLN A 6 9.35 -11.17 -9.96
CA GLN A 6 10.44 -10.59 -9.17
C GLN A 6 10.46 -9.06 -9.29
N CYS A 7 9.39 -8.44 -9.82
CA CYS A 7 9.36 -7.00 -10.06
C CYS A 7 9.19 -6.18 -8.75
N GLU A 8 9.19 -4.85 -8.90
CA GLU A 8 8.88 -3.91 -7.85
C GLU A 8 7.52 -4.20 -7.19
N PHE A 9 7.38 -3.86 -5.90
CA PHE A 9 6.15 -4.12 -5.14
C PHE A 9 4.93 -3.41 -5.74
N GLY A 10 5.09 -2.14 -6.15
CA GLY A 10 4.03 -1.42 -6.84
C GLY A 10 3.62 -2.10 -8.15
N TYR A 11 4.57 -2.59 -8.94
CA TYR A 11 4.29 -3.24 -10.23
C TYR A 11 3.56 -4.57 -10.02
N GLU A 12 3.96 -5.33 -9.00
CA GLU A 12 3.32 -6.58 -8.64
C GLU A 12 1.83 -6.37 -8.26
N LEU A 13 1.55 -5.39 -7.40
CA LEU A 13 0.20 -5.04 -6.99
C LEU A 13 -0.64 -4.52 -8.16
N GLN A 14 -0.06 -3.74 -9.07
CA GLN A 14 -0.81 -3.10 -10.15
C GLN A 14 -1.06 -4.02 -11.34
N LEU A 15 -0.10 -4.90 -11.67
CA LEU A 15 -0.07 -5.60 -12.95
C LEU A 15 -0.20 -7.11 -12.81
N VAL A 16 0.54 -7.69 -11.86
CA VAL A 16 0.71 -9.15 -11.75
C VAL A 16 -0.45 -9.78 -10.99
N ILE A 17 -0.71 -9.29 -9.79
CA ILE A 17 -1.73 -9.82 -8.90
C ILE A 17 -3.13 -9.80 -9.55
N PRO A 18 -3.58 -8.69 -10.18
CA PRO A 18 -4.88 -8.65 -10.86
C PRO A 18 -5.00 -9.65 -12.01
N TYR A 19 -3.92 -9.84 -12.79
CA TYR A 19 -3.92 -10.85 -13.84
C TYR A 19 -3.96 -12.27 -13.25
N ALA A 20 -3.15 -12.55 -12.23
CA ALA A 20 -3.17 -13.84 -11.55
C ALA A 20 -4.55 -14.16 -10.97
N TYR A 21 -5.24 -13.17 -10.40
CA TYR A 21 -6.60 -13.34 -9.87
C TYR A 21 -7.64 -13.55 -10.98
N TYR A 22 -7.52 -12.84 -12.11
CA TYR A 22 -8.32 -13.12 -13.31
C TYR A 22 -8.14 -14.58 -13.77
N LEU A 23 -6.90 -15.06 -13.86
CA LEU A 23 -6.61 -16.45 -14.23
C LEU A 23 -7.19 -17.44 -13.23
N TYR A 24 -7.12 -17.14 -11.93
CA TYR A 24 -7.74 -17.96 -10.89
C TYR A 24 -9.26 -18.07 -11.09
N LYS A 25 -9.94 -16.94 -11.30
CA LYS A 25 -11.40 -16.92 -11.53
C LYS A 25 -11.85 -17.67 -12.78
N ASN A 26 -10.96 -17.82 -13.76
CA ASN A 26 -11.21 -18.56 -14.99
C ASN A 26 -10.69 -20.01 -14.96
N ASN A 27 -10.21 -20.51 -13.81
CA ASN A 27 -9.59 -21.85 -13.67
C ASN A 27 -8.37 -22.07 -14.60
N LEU A 28 -7.68 -20.98 -14.94
CA LEU A 28 -6.48 -20.99 -15.78
C LEU A 28 -5.19 -20.91 -14.96
N LEU A 29 -5.25 -20.51 -13.70
CA LEU A 29 -4.07 -20.39 -12.84
C LEU A 29 -3.62 -21.76 -12.32
N LYS A 30 -2.35 -22.10 -12.54
CA LYS A 30 -1.72 -23.34 -12.04
C LYS A 30 -0.85 -23.09 -10.81
N GLN A 31 -0.04 -22.03 -10.85
CA GLN A 31 0.93 -21.69 -9.82
C GLN A 31 1.26 -20.20 -9.89
N THR A 32 1.68 -19.64 -8.76
CA THR A 32 2.26 -18.31 -8.66
C THR A 32 3.57 -18.40 -7.89
N ALA A 33 4.58 -17.64 -8.28
CA ALA A 33 5.82 -17.47 -7.52
C ALA A 33 6.14 -15.98 -7.38
N SER A 34 6.59 -15.57 -6.20
CA SER A 34 7.02 -14.19 -5.95
C SER A 34 8.09 -14.08 -4.86
N THR A 35 8.38 -12.86 -4.40
CA THR A 35 9.32 -12.60 -3.32
C THR A 35 8.79 -13.09 -1.97
N PHE A 36 9.66 -13.25 -0.97
CA PHE A 36 9.23 -13.53 0.41
C PHE A 36 8.18 -12.53 0.93
N PHE A 37 7.33 -13.02 1.83
CA PHE A 37 6.25 -12.28 2.48
C PHE A 37 5.12 -11.82 1.55
N THR A 38 4.85 -12.54 0.46
CA THR A 38 3.79 -12.21 -0.51
C THR A 38 2.66 -13.24 -0.56
N LYS A 39 2.78 -14.36 0.15
CA LYS A 39 1.79 -15.46 0.11
C LYS A 39 0.34 -14.98 0.29
N GLU A 40 0.09 -14.06 1.22
CA GLU A 40 -1.26 -13.58 1.53
C GLU A 40 -1.80 -12.62 0.46
N LEU A 41 -0.94 -11.97 -0.32
CA LEU A 41 -1.36 -11.24 -1.53
C LEU A 41 -1.94 -12.22 -2.56
N TYR A 42 -1.44 -13.45 -2.60
CA TYR A 42 -1.92 -14.52 -3.47
C TYR A 42 -2.79 -15.53 -2.70
N TYR A 43 -3.60 -15.11 -1.73
CA TYR A 43 -4.44 -16.01 -0.92
C TYR A 43 -5.31 -16.99 -1.75
N PHE A 44 -5.61 -16.62 -3.00
CA PHE A 44 -6.40 -17.39 -3.95
C PHE A 44 -5.61 -18.46 -4.71
N SER A 45 -4.27 -18.39 -4.69
CA SER A 45 -3.40 -19.34 -5.37
C SER A 45 -3.08 -20.52 -4.45
N ASN A 46 -3.64 -21.69 -4.78
CA ASN A 46 -3.41 -22.92 -4.01
C ASN A 46 -1.95 -23.38 -4.03
N ASN A 47 -1.18 -22.96 -5.02
CA ASN A 47 0.24 -23.27 -5.18
C ASN A 47 1.02 -21.96 -5.34
N HIS A 48 1.26 -21.27 -4.22
CA HIS A 48 2.11 -20.08 -4.18
C HIS A 48 3.49 -20.42 -3.61
N GLU A 49 4.54 -20.03 -4.32
CA GLU A 49 5.94 -20.21 -3.92
C GLU A 49 6.60 -18.85 -3.65
N GLU A 50 7.16 -18.68 -2.46
CA GLU A 50 8.00 -17.52 -2.15
C GLU A 50 9.47 -17.88 -2.43
N LYS A 51 10.00 -17.36 -3.55
CA LYS A 51 11.28 -17.79 -4.13
C LYS A 51 12.40 -16.75 -3.97
N TYR A 52 12.08 -15.46 -4.08
CA TYR A 52 13.09 -14.41 -4.18
C TYR A 52 13.27 -13.61 -2.89
N SER A 53 14.53 -13.32 -2.56
CA SER A 53 14.92 -12.48 -1.41
C SER A 53 15.14 -11.01 -1.76
N LYS A 54 14.96 -10.63 -3.02
CA LYS A 54 15.12 -9.25 -3.53
C LYS A 54 14.10 -8.98 -4.63
N ARG A 55 13.71 -7.72 -4.77
CA ARG A 55 12.93 -7.20 -5.90
C ARG A 55 13.86 -6.58 -6.93
N GLU A 56 13.41 -6.58 -8.19
CA GLU A 56 14.10 -5.97 -9.32
C GLU A 56 13.21 -4.89 -9.96
N CYS A 57 13.81 -3.78 -10.37
CA CYS A 57 13.13 -2.72 -11.12
C CYS A 57 13.00 -3.12 -12.59
N ILE A 58 12.25 -4.20 -12.85
CA ILE A 58 11.99 -4.76 -14.18
C ILE A 58 10.50 -4.84 -14.45
N GLU A 59 10.14 -4.81 -15.73
CA GLU A 59 8.77 -5.10 -16.16
C GLU A 59 8.42 -6.56 -15.88
N PRO A 60 7.20 -6.84 -15.39
CA PRO A 60 6.77 -8.21 -15.16
C PRO A 60 6.63 -9.00 -16.48
N ASN A 61 7.20 -10.20 -16.48
CA ASN A 61 7.09 -11.13 -17.59
C ASN A 61 5.69 -11.77 -17.66
N ASN A 62 5.25 -12.14 -18.87
CA ASN A 62 4.03 -12.94 -19.10
C ASN A 62 2.70 -12.39 -18.53
N VAL A 63 2.61 -11.07 -18.31
CA VAL A 63 1.36 -10.37 -17.99
C VAL A 63 0.91 -9.47 -19.15
N PRO A 64 -0.40 -9.24 -19.36
CA PRO A 64 -0.91 -8.38 -20.44
C PRO A 64 -0.51 -6.91 -20.29
N ASN A 65 -0.61 -6.37 -19.07
CA ASN A 65 -0.20 -5.01 -18.76
C ASN A 65 1.27 -4.98 -18.35
N LYS A 66 2.14 -4.34 -19.14
CA LYS A 66 3.61 -4.32 -18.92
C LYS A 66 4.12 -3.15 -18.10
N TYR A 67 3.40 -2.03 -18.16
CA TYR A 67 3.86 -0.77 -17.61
C TYR A 67 2.69 -0.08 -16.89
N PRO A 68 2.84 0.30 -15.60
CA PRO A 68 1.73 0.86 -14.83
C PRO A 68 1.58 2.37 -15.02
N HIS A 69 2.60 3.08 -15.51
CA HIS A 69 2.53 4.53 -15.67
C HIS A 69 1.77 4.91 -16.95
N VAL A 70 0.47 4.70 -16.89
CA VAL A 70 -0.54 5.03 -17.89
C VAL A 70 -1.81 5.49 -17.15
N THR A 71 -2.67 6.27 -17.79
CA THR A 71 -3.93 6.65 -17.15
C THR A 71 -4.80 5.41 -16.90
N GLU A 72 -4.93 4.56 -17.91
CA GLU A 72 -5.80 3.37 -17.88
C GLU A 72 -5.04 2.11 -18.32
N LEU A 73 -5.34 0.99 -17.67
CA LEU A 73 -4.79 -0.32 -18.03
C LEU A 73 -5.70 -1.03 -19.06
N ASN A 74 -5.20 -2.12 -19.65
CA ASN A 74 -6.07 -3.07 -20.36
C ASN A 74 -6.83 -3.92 -19.34
N TYR A 75 -8.16 -4.02 -19.52
CA TYR A 75 -9.06 -4.71 -18.60
C TYR A 75 -9.58 -6.08 -19.08
N ASP A 76 -9.19 -6.53 -20.27
CA ASP A 76 -9.71 -7.77 -20.89
C ASP A 76 -9.35 -9.01 -20.05
N GLU A 77 -8.15 -9.02 -19.48
CA GLU A 77 -7.63 -10.09 -18.61
C GLU A 77 -7.16 -9.51 -17.28
N TYR A 78 -7.97 -8.69 -16.64
CA TYR A 78 -7.56 -7.97 -15.43
C TYR A 78 -8.67 -7.93 -14.39
N LEU A 79 -8.40 -8.44 -13.21
CA LEU A 79 -9.36 -8.41 -12.11
C LEU A 79 -8.64 -8.25 -10.76
N PRO A 80 -8.68 -7.05 -10.15
CA PRO A 80 -8.13 -6.84 -8.81
C PRO A 80 -8.78 -7.81 -7.78
N PRO A 81 -8.00 -8.50 -6.93
CA PRO A 81 -8.57 -9.31 -5.85
C PRO A 81 -9.32 -8.44 -4.83
N PRO A 82 -10.48 -8.90 -4.30
CA PRO A 82 -11.28 -8.18 -3.33
C PRO A 82 -10.69 -8.30 -1.93
N TYR A 83 -9.51 -7.70 -1.69
CA TYR A 83 -8.80 -7.83 -0.43
C TYR A 83 -9.62 -7.35 0.77
N LYS A 84 -10.38 -6.26 0.63
CA LYS A 84 -11.23 -5.77 1.72
C LYS A 84 -12.19 -6.82 2.25
N ASP A 85 -12.94 -7.46 1.36
CA ASP A 85 -13.93 -8.46 1.75
C ASP A 85 -13.26 -9.72 2.30
N ASN A 86 -12.16 -10.16 1.67
CA ASN A 86 -11.46 -11.38 2.06
C ASN A 86 -10.78 -11.27 3.42
N PHE A 87 -10.22 -10.10 3.76
CA PHE A 87 -9.46 -9.89 4.99
C PHE A 87 -10.24 -9.20 6.10
N LYS A 88 -11.52 -8.90 5.87
CA LYS A 88 -12.42 -8.33 6.89
C LYS A 88 -12.40 -9.18 8.16
N ASN A 89 -12.25 -8.54 9.31
CA ASN A 89 -12.06 -9.23 10.58
C ASN A 89 -12.59 -8.41 11.77
N ASP A 90 -12.73 -9.10 12.90
CA ASP A 90 -13.17 -8.51 14.17
C ASP A 90 -12.00 -8.23 15.14
N TYR A 91 -10.76 -8.27 14.67
CA TYR A 91 -9.55 -8.08 15.49
C TYR A 91 -9.12 -6.62 15.57
N PHE A 92 -9.12 -5.93 14.43
CA PHE A 92 -8.75 -4.52 14.32
C PHE A 92 -10.00 -3.64 14.36
N ILE A 93 -10.63 -3.63 15.53
CA ILE A 93 -11.82 -2.81 15.83
C ILE A 93 -11.45 -1.86 16.96
N PHE A 94 -11.72 -0.57 16.75
CA PHE A 94 -11.41 0.50 17.69
C PHE A 94 -12.65 1.35 17.95
N ASP A 95 -12.67 2.09 19.05
CA ASP A 95 -13.79 2.97 19.41
C ASP A 95 -14.00 4.11 18.40
N LYS A 96 -12.92 4.51 17.72
CA LYS A 96 -12.93 5.53 16.67
C LYS A 96 -12.75 4.89 15.30
N PRO A 97 -13.28 5.49 14.22
CA PRO A 97 -12.95 5.09 12.86
C PRO A 97 -11.43 5.10 12.65
N ILE A 98 -10.93 4.12 11.89
CA ILE A 98 -9.50 4.01 11.59
C ILE A 98 -9.13 5.03 10.50
N MET A 99 -8.00 5.71 10.70
CA MET A 99 -7.27 6.44 9.67
C MET A 99 -5.87 5.85 9.57
N ILE A 100 -5.50 5.36 8.39
CA ILE A 100 -4.17 4.80 8.15
C ILE A 100 -3.33 5.82 7.39
N ILE A 101 -2.16 6.14 7.93
CA ILE A 101 -1.19 7.02 7.28
C ILE A 101 0.01 6.19 6.85
N HIS A 102 0.16 5.99 5.55
CA HIS A 102 1.37 5.42 4.96
C HIS A 102 2.37 6.52 4.65
N ASN A 103 3.58 6.36 5.15
CA ASN A 103 4.69 7.25 4.84
C ASN A 103 5.91 6.44 4.44
N LYS A 104 6.90 7.12 3.85
CA LYS A 104 8.21 6.57 3.55
C LYS A 104 9.26 7.65 3.83
N TYR A 105 10.51 7.28 4.02
CA TYR A 105 11.60 8.25 4.11
C TYR A 105 12.89 7.52 3.71
N ASN A 106 13.04 7.35 2.41
CA ASN A 106 14.07 6.53 1.80
C ASN A 106 14.62 7.21 0.55
N GLU A 107 15.78 6.75 0.08
CA GLU A 107 16.35 7.17 -1.18
C GLU A 107 15.35 6.93 -2.33
N GLU A 108 15.25 7.87 -3.25
CA GLU A 108 14.36 7.78 -4.41
C GLU A 108 15.17 8.09 -5.68
N TRP A 109 15.24 7.12 -6.60
CA TRP A 109 15.96 7.25 -7.88
C TRP A 109 17.41 7.77 -7.73
N LEU A 110 18.16 7.23 -6.75
CA LEU A 110 19.53 7.65 -6.38
C LEU A 110 19.62 9.09 -5.87
N GLY A 111 18.49 9.68 -5.47
CA GLY A 111 18.35 11.01 -4.91
C GLY A 111 17.80 11.01 -3.49
N PRO A 112 17.75 12.19 -2.84
CA PRO A 112 17.21 12.30 -1.49
C PRO A 112 15.71 11.93 -1.44
N PRO A 113 15.15 11.64 -0.25
CA PRO A 113 13.72 11.45 -0.09
C PRO A 113 12.95 12.68 -0.57
N ILE A 114 11.89 12.49 -1.37
CA ILE A 114 11.10 13.59 -1.95
C ILE A 114 9.59 13.38 -1.79
N ASN A 115 9.13 12.13 -1.85
CA ASN A 115 7.73 11.72 -1.75
C ASN A 115 7.44 11.19 -0.35
N PHE A 116 7.64 12.04 0.65
CA PHE A 116 7.33 11.74 2.04
C PHE A 116 6.48 12.86 2.65
N ILE A 117 5.85 12.58 3.79
CA ILE A 117 5.21 13.59 4.62
C ILE A 117 6.21 13.96 5.71
N ASP A 118 6.62 15.23 5.76
CA ASP A 118 7.54 15.72 6.78
C ASP A 118 6.90 15.80 8.17
N LYS A 119 7.75 16.00 9.18
CA LYS A 119 7.34 16.00 10.59
C LYS A 119 6.34 17.10 10.91
N ASP A 120 6.53 18.31 10.38
CA ASP A 120 5.64 19.44 10.64
C ASP A 120 4.26 19.22 10.01
N THR A 121 4.21 18.62 8.83
CA THR A 121 2.96 18.24 8.15
C THR A 121 2.28 17.08 8.88
N LEU A 122 3.03 16.06 9.34
CA LEU A 122 2.50 14.99 10.17
C LEU A 122 1.88 15.53 11.47
N GLU A 123 2.56 16.44 12.15
CA GLU A 123 2.04 17.06 13.38
C GLU A 123 0.75 17.84 13.13
N GLN A 124 0.64 18.58 12.01
CA GLN A 124 -0.60 19.24 11.63
C GLN A 124 -1.74 18.25 11.38
N ILE A 125 -1.47 17.12 10.72
CA ILE A 125 -2.48 16.06 10.52
C ILE A 125 -2.89 15.45 11.86
N PHE A 126 -1.91 15.04 12.69
CA PHE A 126 -2.18 14.41 13.98
C PHE A 126 -2.97 15.34 14.90
N SER A 127 -2.54 16.58 15.10
CA SER A 127 -3.24 17.56 15.94
C SER A 127 -4.68 17.83 15.46
N THR A 128 -4.93 17.79 14.16
CA THR A 128 -6.27 17.99 13.59
C THR A 128 -7.18 16.77 13.81
N PHE A 129 -6.66 15.55 13.63
CA PHE A 129 -7.51 14.35 13.46
C PHE A 129 -7.45 13.33 14.60
N HIS A 130 -6.46 13.39 15.50
CA HIS A 130 -6.27 12.36 16.55
C HIS A 130 -7.46 12.21 17.51
N SER A 131 -8.25 13.27 17.69
CA SER A 131 -9.46 13.23 18.51
C SER A 131 -10.62 12.49 17.83
N LYS A 132 -10.69 12.55 16.49
CA LYS A 132 -11.77 11.96 15.67
C LYS A 132 -11.46 10.54 15.20
N TYR A 133 -10.20 10.23 14.93
CA TYR A 133 -9.77 8.95 14.35
C TYR A 133 -8.83 8.17 15.27
N GLN A 134 -8.87 6.84 15.18
CA GLN A 134 -7.75 6.02 15.62
C GLN A 134 -6.72 6.05 14.48
N ILE A 135 -5.69 6.88 14.66
CA ILE A 135 -4.65 7.02 13.65
C ILE A 135 -3.62 5.90 13.85
N ILE A 136 -3.33 5.20 12.76
CA ILE A 136 -2.27 4.17 12.69
C ILE A 136 -1.29 4.61 11.62
N TYR A 137 -0.05 4.84 12.04
CA TYR A 137 1.01 5.29 11.15
C TYR A 137 1.87 4.11 10.72
N ILE A 138 2.03 3.92 9.41
CA ILE A 138 2.75 2.80 8.80
C ILE A 138 3.90 3.35 7.98
N ARG A 139 5.13 3.08 8.47
CA ARG A 139 6.37 3.20 7.72
C ARG A 139 7.17 1.92 7.94
N PRO A 140 7.11 0.94 7.01
CA PRO A 140 7.70 -0.37 7.21
C PRO A 140 9.22 -0.28 7.42
N GLN A 141 9.73 -1.07 8.36
CA GLN A 141 11.17 -1.25 8.56
C GLN A 141 11.75 -2.26 7.55
N SER A 142 13.06 -2.20 7.27
CA SER A 142 13.73 -3.04 6.28
C SER A 142 13.63 -4.55 6.56
N ASN A 143 13.41 -4.96 7.82
CA ASN A 143 13.19 -6.36 8.20
C ASN A 143 11.75 -6.85 7.98
N HIS A 144 10.83 -5.96 7.60
CA HIS A 144 9.42 -6.26 7.34
C HIS A 144 9.07 -6.33 5.85
N ILE A 145 9.99 -5.88 4.98
CA ILE A 145 9.80 -5.84 3.53
C ILE A 145 11.00 -6.43 2.81
N VAL A 146 10.76 -6.98 1.61
CA VAL A 146 11.85 -7.33 0.70
C VAL A 146 12.33 -6.07 0.01
N SER A 147 13.59 -5.70 0.26
CA SER A 147 14.19 -4.47 -0.26
C SER A 147 14.21 -4.42 -1.79
N ASP A 148 13.92 -3.23 -2.31
CA ASP A 148 14.07 -2.77 -3.70
C ASP A 148 15.44 -2.11 -3.97
N GLY A 149 16.34 -2.12 -2.97
CA GLY A 149 17.67 -1.53 -3.05
C GLY A 149 17.78 -0.09 -2.55
N CYS A 150 16.70 0.52 -2.06
CA CYS A 150 16.74 1.89 -1.55
C CYS A 150 17.12 1.96 -0.05
N GLU A 151 17.99 2.92 0.31
CA GLU A 151 18.37 3.17 1.70
C GLU A 151 17.22 3.84 2.47
N ILE A 152 16.91 3.33 3.67
CA ILE A 152 15.85 3.88 4.53
C ILE A 152 16.49 4.78 5.59
N PHE A 153 16.01 6.02 5.68
CA PHE A 153 16.47 7.02 6.64
C PHE A 153 15.53 7.13 7.85
N ASP A 154 16.01 7.82 8.90
CA ASP A 154 15.22 8.12 10.09
C ASP A 154 14.62 9.53 10.03
N LEU A 155 13.28 9.62 10.01
CA LEU A 155 12.53 10.87 9.99
C LEU A 155 12.35 11.48 11.40
N LYS A 156 12.65 10.71 12.47
CA LYS A 156 12.52 11.15 13.88
C LYS A 156 11.10 11.65 14.24
N GLU A 157 10.08 11.00 13.69
CA GLU A 157 8.67 11.35 13.90
C GLU A 157 8.05 10.71 15.16
N LYS A 158 8.70 9.68 15.73
CA LYS A 158 8.12 8.86 16.81
C LYS A 158 7.76 9.62 18.07
N GLU A 159 8.42 10.76 18.34
CA GLU A 159 8.08 11.62 19.47
C GLU A 159 6.66 12.20 19.38
N LEU A 160 6.11 12.35 18.17
CA LEU A 160 4.74 12.82 17.97
C LEU A 160 3.70 11.76 18.40
N PHE A 161 4.07 10.48 18.40
CA PHE A 161 3.10 9.41 18.59
C PHE A 161 2.53 9.39 20.02
N SER A 162 3.38 9.59 21.02
CA SER A 162 2.95 9.67 22.42
C SER A 162 2.14 10.94 22.70
N VAL A 163 2.45 12.05 22.01
CA VAL A 163 1.74 13.32 22.15
C VAL A 163 0.29 13.22 21.67
N TYR A 164 0.08 12.60 20.50
CA TYR A 164 -1.22 12.55 19.86
C TYR A 164 -1.96 11.20 20.01
N GLY A 165 -1.33 10.19 20.62
CA GLY A 165 -1.91 8.84 20.78
C GLY A 165 -1.95 8.06 19.47
N ILE A 166 -0.92 8.21 18.63
CA ILE A 166 -0.79 7.51 17.34
C ILE A 166 -0.26 6.10 17.59
N LEU A 167 -0.86 5.10 16.94
CA LEU A 167 -0.32 3.74 16.96
C LEU A 167 0.77 3.59 15.89
N ASP A 168 1.98 3.21 16.29
CA ASP A 168 3.04 2.81 15.36
C ASP A 168 2.70 1.42 14.81
N GLY A 169 2.47 1.33 13.49
CA GLY A 169 2.14 0.08 12.82
C GLY A 169 3.19 -1.02 12.99
N ASN A 170 4.47 -0.68 13.18
CA ASN A 170 5.51 -1.68 13.43
C ASN A 170 5.39 -2.28 14.83
N GLU A 171 5.10 -1.46 15.84
CA GLU A 171 4.91 -1.95 17.21
C GLU A 171 3.58 -2.70 17.35
N LEU A 172 2.51 -2.18 16.73
CA LEU A 172 1.22 -2.86 16.66
C LEU A 172 1.35 -4.25 16.01
N TYR A 173 2.09 -4.36 14.89
CA TYR A 173 2.37 -5.64 14.27
C TYR A 173 3.06 -6.62 15.23
N LYS A 174 4.12 -6.18 15.93
CA LYS A 174 4.84 -7.04 16.90
C LYS A 174 3.93 -7.52 18.01
N GLU A 175 3.05 -6.66 18.52
CA GLU A 175 2.12 -6.99 19.60
C GLU A 175 1.09 -8.05 19.17
N VAL A 176 0.55 -7.91 17.95
CA VAL A 176 -0.62 -8.68 17.51
C VAL A 176 -0.28 -9.90 16.66
N LYS A 177 0.96 -10.01 16.16
CA LYS A 177 1.43 -11.06 15.25
C LYS A 177 1.09 -12.45 15.77
N ASP A 178 1.58 -12.80 16.94
CA ASP A 178 1.41 -14.15 17.49
C ASP A 178 -0.02 -14.36 17.99
N LYS A 179 -0.66 -13.30 18.50
CA LYS A 179 -2.03 -13.32 19.01
C LYS A 179 -3.05 -13.70 17.94
N TYR A 180 -2.90 -13.16 16.73
CA TYR A 180 -3.84 -13.37 15.63
C TYR A 180 -3.25 -14.23 14.50
N ASN A 181 -2.13 -14.94 14.76
CA ASN A 181 -1.45 -15.79 13.79
C ASN A 181 -1.15 -15.07 12.45
N ILE A 182 -0.68 -13.84 12.55
CA ILE A 182 -0.28 -13.05 11.39
C ILE A 182 1.11 -13.50 10.95
N SER A 183 1.19 -13.99 9.73
CA SER A 183 2.39 -14.62 9.17
C SER A 183 3.51 -13.63 8.86
N ASN A 184 3.16 -12.45 8.32
CA ASN A 184 4.11 -11.42 7.93
C ASN A 184 3.46 -10.02 7.91
N PHE A 185 4.26 -9.00 7.58
CA PHE A 185 3.81 -7.61 7.59
C PHE A 185 2.78 -7.32 6.49
N ASN A 186 2.84 -7.98 5.33
CA ASN A 186 1.82 -7.82 4.29
C ASN A 186 0.47 -8.40 4.74
N HIS A 187 0.46 -9.55 5.40
CA HIS A 187 -0.75 -10.08 6.02
C HIS A 187 -1.33 -9.13 7.08
N PHE A 188 -0.47 -8.52 7.92
CA PHE A 188 -0.89 -7.49 8.86
C PHE A 188 -1.57 -6.31 8.18
N GLN A 189 -0.95 -5.76 7.12
CA GLN A 189 -1.53 -4.66 6.36
C GLN A 189 -2.87 -5.05 5.73
N LEU A 190 -2.97 -6.24 5.12
CA LEU A 190 -4.23 -6.71 4.51
C LEU A 190 -5.37 -6.78 5.53
N LEU A 191 -5.11 -7.35 6.71
CA LEU A 191 -6.09 -7.42 7.80
C LEU A 191 -6.46 -6.04 8.33
N LEU A 192 -5.47 -5.18 8.57
CA LEU A 192 -5.71 -3.86 9.13
C LEU A 192 -6.51 -2.96 8.17
N HIS A 193 -6.09 -2.90 6.90
CA HIS A 193 -6.71 -2.04 5.89
C HIS A 193 -8.15 -2.47 5.57
N SER A 194 -8.49 -3.75 5.72
CA SER A 194 -9.86 -4.26 5.51
C SER A 194 -10.92 -3.61 6.43
N ASN A 195 -10.48 -3.04 7.56
CA ASN A 195 -11.31 -2.34 8.53
C ASN A 195 -11.22 -0.81 8.41
N CYS A 196 -10.54 -0.30 7.38
CA CYS A 196 -10.33 1.13 7.17
C CYS A 196 -11.02 1.64 5.89
N ASP A 197 -11.42 2.91 5.92
CA ASP A 197 -11.97 3.68 4.80
C ASP A 197 -11.28 5.03 4.59
N HIS A 198 -10.29 5.40 5.44
CA HIS A 198 -9.63 6.70 5.43
C HIS A 198 -8.12 6.50 5.34
N PHE A 199 -7.57 6.69 4.15
CA PHE A 199 -6.15 6.51 3.88
C PHE A 199 -5.50 7.86 3.54
N ILE A 200 -4.33 8.09 4.13
CA ILE A 200 -3.37 9.10 3.70
C ILE A 200 -2.14 8.31 3.28
N SER A 201 -1.64 8.52 2.07
CA SER A 201 -0.47 7.78 1.59
C SER A 201 0.47 8.66 0.80
N VAL A 202 1.63 8.10 0.45
CA VAL A 202 2.64 8.75 -0.38
C VAL A 202 2.89 7.93 -1.64
N GLN A 203 3.43 8.56 -2.69
CA GLN A 203 3.80 7.89 -3.95
C GLN A 203 4.57 6.58 -3.71
N GLY A 204 4.25 5.55 -4.49
CA GLY A 204 4.85 4.21 -4.44
C GLY A 204 3.85 3.11 -4.08
N GLY A 205 4.35 1.89 -3.86
CA GLY A 205 3.52 0.69 -3.65
C GLY A 205 2.51 0.78 -2.49
N ASN A 206 2.78 1.56 -1.45
CA ASN A 206 1.86 1.76 -0.34
C ASN A 206 0.55 2.46 -0.77
N SER A 207 0.65 3.44 -1.68
CA SER A 207 -0.54 4.11 -2.24
C SER A 207 -1.38 3.19 -3.11
N VAL A 208 -0.73 2.25 -3.82
CA VAL A 208 -1.42 1.19 -4.57
C VAL A 208 -2.16 0.28 -3.60
N LEU A 209 -1.47 -0.24 -2.58
CA LEU A 209 -2.06 -1.14 -1.60
C LEU A 209 -3.25 -0.49 -0.87
N ALA A 210 -3.13 0.76 -0.43
CA ALA A 210 -4.24 1.48 0.20
C ALA A 210 -5.48 1.58 -0.72
N SER A 211 -5.26 1.75 -2.02
CA SER A 211 -6.32 1.88 -3.02
C SER A 211 -7.07 0.56 -3.31
N TYR A 212 -6.67 -0.58 -2.73
CA TYR A 212 -7.40 -1.86 -2.79
C TYR A 212 -8.56 -2.00 -1.79
N PHE A 213 -8.75 -1.02 -0.91
CA PHE A 213 -9.68 -1.14 0.24
C PHE A 213 -10.87 -0.18 0.18
N GLY A 214 -11.23 0.33 -1.00
CA GLY A 214 -12.33 1.27 -1.16
C GLY A 214 -12.08 2.56 -0.38
N GLY A 215 -13.15 3.17 0.14
CA GLY A 215 -13.05 4.39 0.93
C GLY A 215 -12.41 5.54 0.14
N THR A 216 -11.66 6.38 0.84
CA THR A 216 -10.86 7.46 0.24
C THR A 216 -9.38 7.26 0.51
N ASN A 217 -8.54 7.54 -0.48
CA ASN A 217 -7.09 7.58 -0.35
C ASN A 217 -6.57 8.91 -0.89
N ILE A 218 -5.98 9.71 0.01
CA ILE A 218 -5.40 11.01 -0.31
C ILE A 218 -3.88 10.84 -0.37
N ILE A 219 -3.32 10.99 -1.58
CA ILE A 219 -1.94 10.66 -1.89
C ILE A 219 -1.09 11.93 -1.98
N PHE A 220 0.03 11.98 -1.26
CA PHE A 220 1.07 12.96 -1.50
C PHE A 220 2.08 12.41 -2.51
N ALA A 221 2.26 13.12 -3.62
CA ALA A 221 3.24 12.77 -4.65
C ALA A 221 3.84 14.06 -5.19
N ARG A 222 5.08 14.38 -4.80
CA ARG A 222 5.81 15.55 -5.28
C ARG A 222 6.32 15.34 -6.70
N GLU A 223 6.88 14.16 -6.96
CA GLU A 223 7.40 13.74 -8.26
C GLU A 223 7.06 12.27 -8.54
N GLY A 224 7.05 11.88 -9.80
CA GLY A 224 6.81 10.49 -10.24
C GLY A 224 5.99 10.40 -11.53
N HIS A 225 6.23 9.35 -12.31
CA HIS A 225 5.54 9.13 -13.59
C HIS A 225 4.02 8.95 -13.45
N GLU A 226 3.53 8.57 -12.25
CA GLU A 226 2.10 8.50 -11.97
C GLU A 226 1.40 9.85 -12.16
N LEU A 227 2.10 10.96 -11.85
CA LEU A 227 1.60 12.32 -12.06
C LEU A 227 1.56 12.66 -13.55
N GLU A 228 2.65 12.38 -14.28
CA GLU A 228 2.78 12.67 -15.71
C GLU A 228 1.71 11.95 -16.54
N CYS A 229 1.40 10.71 -16.16
CA CYS A 229 0.44 9.86 -16.86
C CYS A 229 -0.96 9.89 -16.25
N ASN A 230 -1.20 10.76 -15.25
CA ASN A 230 -2.50 10.92 -14.59
C ASN A 230 -3.07 9.60 -14.01
N SER A 231 -2.20 8.72 -13.53
CA SER A 231 -2.52 7.37 -13.06
C SER A 231 -3.49 7.39 -11.86
N TYR A 232 -3.30 8.33 -10.94
CA TYR A 232 -4.15 8.51 -9.75
C TYR A 232 -5.62 8.83 -10.09
N ASN A 233 -5.87 9.46 -11.24
CA ASN A 233 -7.22 9.75 -11.69
C ASN A 233 -7.86 8.65 -12.54
N GLY A 234 -7.07 7.65 -12.97
CA GLY A 234 -7.54 6.53 -13.77
C GLY A 234 -7.49 5.22 -12.98
N HIS A 235 -6.60 4.31 -13.37
CA HIS A 235 -6.63 2.92 -12.93
C HIS A 235 -6.52 2.70 -11.41
N TYR A 236 -5.90 3.62 -10.65
CA TYR A 236 -5.86 3.56 -9.19
C TYR A 236 -7.25 3.49 -8.53
N LYS A 237 -8.25 4.15 -9.12
CA LYS A 237 -9.63 4.15 -8.61
C LYS A 237 -10.32 2.80 -8.87
N LYS A 238 -9.84 2.02 -9.83
CA LYS A 238 -10.49 0.80 -10.32
C LYS A 238 -10.09 -0.47 -9.57
N TYR A 239 -9.13 -0.40 -8.65
CA TYR A 239 -8.77 -1.56 -7.83
C TYR A 239 -9.91 -2.00 -6.90
N SER A 240 -10.68 -1.03 -6.39
CA SER A 240 -11.74 -1.29 -5.41
C SER A 240 -12.86 -0.24 -5.40
N ASN A 241 -12.95 0.59 -6.45
CA ASN A 241 -13.77 1.82 -6.46
C ASN A 241 -13.36 2.82 -5.37
N CYS A 242 -12.07 2.86 -5.01
CA CYS A 242 -11.51 3.82 -4.06
C CYS A 242 -11.59 5.25 -4.63
N ASN A 243 -12.02 6.20 -3.81
CA ASN A 243 -11.92 7.62 -4.13
C ASN A 243 -10.47 8.08 -3.94
N VAL A 244 -9.72 8.11 -5.05
CA VAL A 244 -8.32 8.52 -5.04
C VAL A 244 -8.19 10.01 -5.38
N MET A 245 -7.51 10.75 -4.50
CA MET A 245 -7.18 12.16 -4.66
C MET A 245 -5.68 12.34 -4.43
N HIS A 246 -5.05 13.36 -5.00
CA HIS A 246 -3.63 13.61 -4.78
C HIS A 246 -3.28 15.09 -4.77
N SER A 247 -2.13 15.41 -4.17
CA SER A 247 -1.47 16.71 -4.24
C SER A 247 0.04 16.54 -4.28
N ASN A 248 0.74 17.53 -4.84
CA ASN A 248 2.20 17.58 -4.94
C ASN A 248 2.86 18.61 -4.01
N ASN A 249 2.07 19.32 -3.20
CA ASN A 249 2.56 20.27 -2.21
C ASN A 249 1.77 20.16 -0.90
N TYR A 250 2.43 20.42 0.22
CA TYR A 250 1.84 20.17 1.53
C TYR A 250 0.67 21.09 1.87
N ALA A 251 0.66 22.34 1.40
CA ALA A 251 -0.43 23.27 1.67
C ALA A 251 -1.75 22.75 1.09
N GLU A 252 -1.77 22.42 -0.21
CA GLU A 252 -2.94 21.83 -0.85
C GLU A 252 -3.24 20.43 -0.33
N PHE A 253 -2.22 19.63 0.01
CA PHE A 253 -2.41 18.31 0.59
C PHE A 253 -3.17 18.37 1.92
N ILE A 254 -2.79 19.29 2.82
CA ILE A 254 -3.47 19.50 4.09
C ILE A 254 -4.92 19.96 3.89
N GLU A 255 -5.17 20.89 2.97
CA GLU A 255 -6.53 21.35 2.68
C GLU A 255 -7.39 20.25 2.05
N LEU A 256 -6.80 19.41 1.21
CA LEU A 256 -7.45 18.24 0.64
C LEU A 256 -7.84 17.22 1.72
N ILE A 257 -6.96 16.97 2.69
CA ILE A 257 -7.24 16.12 3.85
C ILE A 257 -8.38 16.71 4.69
N LYS A 258 -8.31 17.98 5.07
CA LYS A 258 -9.35 18.67 5.87
C LYS A 258 -10.73 18.70 5.22
N SER A 259 -10.77 18.76 3.90
CA SER A 259 -12.04 18.85 3.16
C SER A 259 -12.74 17.50 3.00
N ASN A 260 -12.04 16.39 3.22
CA ASN A 260 -12.56 15.04 2.95
C ASN A 260 -12.59 14.13 4.19
N TYR A 261 -11.87 14.46 5.26
CA TYR A 261 -11.85 13.73 6.54
C TYR A 261 -12.32 14.55 7.73
#